data_AF-A0A8J4WGY9-F1
#
_entry.id   AF-A0A8J4WGY9-F1
#
_cell.length_a   1.000
_cell.length_b   1.000
_cell.length_c   1.000
_cell.angle_alpha   90.00
_cell.angle_beta   90.00
_cell.angle_gamma   90.00
#
_symmetry.space_group_name_H-M   'P 1'
#
loop_
_entity.id
_entity.type
_entity.pdbx_description
1 polymer ?
#
loop_
_entity_poly.entity_id
_entity_poly.type
_entity_poly.pdbx_seq_one_letter_code
_entity_poly.pdbx_strand_id
1 'polypeptide(L)'
;MSGSIVYGFTLEGERYRAGGWGHLLGDEGSGYRIGQRALQVVMQSYDGVLPPTGLTPLLIKKLNLRDISELKARVYQSDWGKTETASIARLAIEAAESGDEAARALIIEEAGQLAITAKALIARHPEFATTQIVLSGSLFRYAALFRNTFIQKLSGYYEELDFVYHEDAPAPAVDELPSAEIMELINKEDQRIAELIQPLIPVIAQAADRILEAFQSGGRLFYVGAGTSGRLGILDASECPPTYGTPPSMVQGIIAGGFRAVKDPVEGAEDSEELGAADLDEHGIDENDVVVGIAASGRTPYVLGAMRHAKEIGATVISLSNNAGTPMTLLADVSIEAVVGPEVVMGSTRMKAGSAQKMILNMLTTTAMIRLGKVYRNFMVDLNPSNEKLVHRAKRMIHLATGANEADIEQAFAGADGHVKTAIVMLMAGVDAVEAQRRLDLADGFVRSAIMGPS
;
A
#
# COMPACT_ATOMS: atom_id res chain seq x y z
N MET A 1 -7.12 -8.91 -7.14
CA MET A 1 -7.97 -8.95 -8.36
C MET A 1 -8.88 -10.16 -8.27
N SER A 2 -10.19 -10.00 -8.46
CA SER A 2 -11.18 -11.10 -8.39
C SER A 2 -11.74 -11.52 -9.76
N GLY A 3 -11.22 -10.94 -10.85
CA GLY A 3 -11.67 -11.18 -12.22
C GLY A 3 -10.91 -12.31 -12.92
N SER A 4 -11.33 -12.67 -14.14
CA SER A 4 -10.69 -13.67 -14.99
C SER A 4 -10.26 -13.09 -16.33
N ILE A 5 -9.13 -13.57 -16.85
CA ILE A 5 -8.57 -13.15 -18.14
C ILE A 5 -7.63 -14.23 -18.68
N VAL A 6 -7.53 -14.33 -20.00
CA VAL A 6 -6.51 -15.14 -20.68
C VAL A 6 -5.62 -14.21 -21.50
N TYR A 7 -4.30 -14.31 -21.28
CA TYR A 7 -3.28 -13.63 -22.06
C TYR A 7 -2.43 -14.64 -22.84
N GLY A 8 -1.98 -14.23 -24.01
CA GLY A 8 -0.98 -14.93 -24.81
C GLY A 8 0.15 -13.97 -25.14
N PHE A 9 1.39 -14.48 -25.11
CA PHE A 9 2.60 -13.74 -25.42
C PHE A 9 3.39 -14.51 -26.47
N THR A 10 3.72 -13.88 -27.59
CA THR A 10 4.60 -14.49 -28.60
C THR A 10 6.07 -14.31 -28.20
N LEU A 11 6.97 -15.06 -28.86
CA LEU A 11 8.42 -14.93 -28.64
C LEU A 11 8.93 -13.54 -29.05
N GLU A 12 8.25 -12.90 -30.00
CA GLU A 12 8.52 -11.54 -30.47
C GLU A 12 7.96 -10.47 -29.51
N GLY A 13 7.34 -10.88 -28.40
CA GLY A 13 6.82 -9.98 -27.36
C GLY A 13 5.43 -9.40 -27.63
N GLU A 14 4.74 -9.86 -28.68
CA GLU A 14 3.37 -9.44 -28.97
C GLU A 14 2.39 -9.98 -27.91
N ARG A 15 1.33 -9.20 -27.64
CA ARG A 15 0.39 -9.50 -26.55
C ARG A 15 -1.01 -9.67 -27.09
N TYR A 16 -1.60 -10.82 -26.82
CA TYR A 16 -2.96 -11.16 -27.17
C TYR A 16 -3.80 -11.41 -25.92
N ARG A 17 -5.10 -11.15 -26.02
CA ARG A 17 -6.03 -11.21 -24.88
C ARG A 17 -7.37 -11.82 -25.29
N ALA A 18 -7.95 -12.61 -24.40
CA ALA A 18 -9.36 -13.00 -24.42
C ALA A 18 -9.98 -12.84 -23.02
N GLY A 19 -11.22 -12.35 -22.96
CA GLY A 19 -11.91 -12.10 -21.68
C GLY A 19 -11.39 -10.87 -20.93
N GLY A 20 -11.66 -10.81 -19.62
CA GLY A 20 -11.26 -9.71 -18.74
C GLY A 20 -11.92 -8.37 -19.05
N TRP A 21 -13.18 -8.39 -19.49
CA TRP A 21 -13.97 -7.18 -19.73
C TRP A 21 -14.58 -6.63 -18.43
N GLY A 22 -14.26 -7.27 -17.31
CA GLY A 22 -14.73 -6.93 -15.97
C GLY A 22 -16.10 -7.51 -15.67
N HIS A 23 -16.45 -7.47 -14.39
CA HIS A 23 -17.65 -8.09 -13.80
C HIS A 23 -19.01 -7.79 -14.48
N LEU A 24 -19.11 -6.75 -15.33
CA LEU A 24 -20.34 -6.42 -16.07
C LEU A 24 -20.38 -7.01 -17.48
N LEU A 25 -19.22 -7.18 -18.13
CA LEU A 25 -19.14 -7.41 -19.57
C LEU A 25 -18.51 -8.77 -19.93
N GLY A 26 -17.80 -9.41 -19.01
CA GLY A 26 -17.18 -10.71 -19.25
C GLY A 26 -16.14 -11.01 -18.19
N ASP A 27 -16.52 -11.86 -17.25
CA ASP A 27 -15.75 -12.25 -16.06
C ASP A 27 -15.99 -13.73 -15.71
N GLU A 28 -16.31 -14.54 -16.72
CA GLU A 28 -16.57 -15.97 -16.59
C GLU A 28 -15.35 -16.71 -16.07
N GLY A 29 -15.54 -17.60 -15.09
CA GLY A 29 -14.44 -18.29 -14.40
C GLY A 29 -13.75 -17.46 -13.32
N SER A 30 -14.23 -16.25 -13.03
CA SER A 30 -13.69 -15.41 -11.97
C SER A 30 -14.28 -15.74 -10.60
N GLY A 31 -13.59 -15.33 -9.53
CA GLY A 31 -14.11 -15.45 -8.17
C GLY A 31 -15.35 -14.61 -7.96
N TYR A 32 -15.42 -13.42 -8.58
CA TYR A 32 -16.65 -12.60 -8.53
C TYR A 32 -17.84 -13.33 -9.16
N ARG A 33 -17.66 -13.92 -10.34
CA ARG A 33 -18.73 -14.61 -11.06
C ARG A 33 -19.21 -15.86 -10.33
N ILE A 34 -18.28 -16.65 -9.78
CA ILE A 34 -18.60 -17.79 -8.92
C ILE A 34 -19.42 -17.34 -7.71
N GLY A 35 -19.01 -16.26 -7.04
CA GLY A 35 -19.73 -15.70 -5.90
C GLY A 35 -21.13 -15.20 -6.25
N GLN A 36 -21.27 -14.48 -7.36
CA GLN A 36 -22.56 -14.02 -7.88
C GLN A 36 -23.49 -15.21 -8.17
N ARG A 37 -22.97 -16.25 -8.83
CA ARG A 37 -23.76 -17.44 -9.15
C ARG A 37 -24.12 -18.25 -7.91
N ALA A 38 -23.26 -18.29 -6.89
CA ALA A 38 -23.57 -18.97 -5.64
C ALA A 38 -24.77 -18.32 -4.94
N LEU A 39 -24.84 -16.98 -4.94
CA LEU A 39 -26.02 -16.24 -4.45
C LEU A 39 -27.28 -16.62 -5.23
N GLN A 40 -27.18 -16.71 -6.57
CA GLN A 40 -28.30 -17.10 -7.42
C GLN A 40 -28.76 -18.54 -7.18
N VAL A 41 -27.83 -19.49 -7.05
CA VAL A 41 -28.13 -20.90 -6.76
C VAL A 41 -28.85 -21.04 -5.43
N VAL A 42 -28.42 -20.30 -4.40
CA VAL A 42 -29.09 -20.30 -3.10
C VAL A 42 -30.52 -19.78 -3.22
N MET A 43 -30.75 -18.70 -3.97
CA MET A 43 -32.12 -18.19 -4.20
C MET A 43 -32.99 -19.14 -5.01
N GLN A 44 -32.42 -19.79 -6.04
CA GLN A 44 -33.14 -20.81 -6.82
C GLN A 44 -33.49 -22.04 -5.99
N SER A 45 -32.62 -22.43 -5.06
CA SER A 45 -32.89 -23.51 -4.10
C SER A 45 -34.02 -23.11 -3.15
N TYR A 46 -34.01 -21.88 -2.64
CA TYR A 46 -35.07 -21.33 -1.79
C TYR A 46 -36.43 -21.27 -2.49
N ASP A 47 -36.45 -20.87 -3.77
CA ASP A 47 -37.66 -20.81 -4.59
C ASP A 47 -38.16 -22.21 -5.05
N GLY A 48 -37.42 -23.28 -4.74
CA GLY A 48 -37.75 -24.66 -5.13
C GLY A 48 -37.45 -25.00 -6.59
N VAL A 49 -36.71 -24.13 -7.31
CA VAL A 49 -36.24 -24.37 -8.68
C VAL A 49 -35.10 -25.39 -8.70
N LEU A 50 -34.21 -25.33 -7.70
CA LEU A 50 -33.15 -26.31 -7.48
C LEU A 50 -33.40 -27.09 -6.18
N PRO A 51 -32.84 -28.31 -6.05
CA PRO A 51 -32.82 -29.03 -4.78
C PRO A 51 -32.17 -28.21 -3.65
N PRO A 52 -32.40 -28.57 -2.37
CA PRO A 52 -31.68 -27.98 -1.24
C PRO A 52 -30.16 -28.07 -1.40
N THR A 53 -29.46 -26.96 -1.18
CA THR A 53 -28.00 -26.87 -1.25
C THR A 53 -27.38 -26.56 0.12
N GLY A 54 -26.21 -27.14 0.39
CA GLY A 54 -25.34 -26.82 1.51
C GLY A 54 -24.78 -25.40 1.47
N LEU A 55 -24.89 -24.69 0.34
CA LEU A 55 -24.56 -23.26 0.27
C LEU A 55 -25.45 -22.40 1.17
N THR A 56 -26.73 -22.76 1.33
CA THR A 56 -27.70 -21.97 2.11
C THR A 56 -27.26 -21.76 3.56
N PRO A 57 -26.97 -22.80 4.36
CA PRO A 57 -26.52 -22.61 5.75
C PRO A 57 -25.17 -21.90 5.86
N LEU A 58 -24.24 -22.13 4.92
CA LEU A 58 -22.95 -21.43 4.89
C LEU A 58 -23.13 -19.93 4.68
N LEU A 59 -24.05 -19.56 3.80
CA LEU A 59 -24.30 -18.17 3.44
C LEU A 59 -25.03 -17.42 4.56
N ILE A 60 -26.04 -18.04 5.18
CA ILE A 60 -26.71 -17.52 6.39
C ILE A 60 -25.66 -17.22 7.47
N LYS A 61 -24.77 -18.17 7.75
CA LYS A 61 -23.70 -18.00 8.75
C LYS A 61 -22.72 -16.89 8.37
N LYS A 62 -22.24 -16.86 7.13
CA LYS A 62 -21.24 -15.89 6.67
C LYS A 62 -21.76 -14.46 6.70
N LEU A 63 -23.03 -14.27 6.36
CA LEU A 63 -23.68 -12.96 6.28
C LEU A 63 -24.45 -12.58 7.55
N ASN A 64 -24.42 -13.45 8.57
CA ASN A 64 -25.15 -13.29 9.82
C ASN A 64 -26.65 -13.00 9.62
N LEU A 65 -27.27 -13.76 8.71
CA LEU A 65 -28.70 -13.67 8.43
C LEU A 65 -29.47 -14.50 9.44
N ARG A 66 -30.72 -14.12 9.74
CA ARG A 66 -31.62 -14.96 10.53
C ARG A 66 -32.27 -16.03 9.67
N ASP A 67 -32.57 -15.67 8.43
CA ASP A 67 -33.18 -16.52 7.43
C ASP A 67 -32.70 -16.12 6.03
N ILE A 68 -32.69 -17.06 5.09
CA ILE A 68 -32.18 -16.80 3.74
C ILE A 68 -33.04 -15.81 2.94
N SER A 69 -34.32 -15.64 3.29
CA SER A 69 -35.19 -14.62 2.69
C SER A 69 -34.67 -13.18 2.89
N GLU A 70 -33.80 -12.94 3.88
CA GLU A 70 -33.14 -11.65 4.12
C GLU A 70 -32.02 -11.35 3.10
N LEU A 71 -31.61 -12.34 2.27
CA LEU A 71 -30.46 -12.19 1.37
C LEU A 71 -30.63 -11.03 0.38
N LYS A 72 -31.83 -10.86 -0.19
CA LYS A 72 -32.12 -9.75 -1.10
C LYS A 72 -31.90 -8.41 -0.40
N ALA A 73 -32.38 -8.25 0.83
CA ALA A 73 -32.19 -7.01 1.57
C ALA A 73 -30.71 -6.76 1.83
N ARG A 74 -29.93 -7.80 2.13
CA ARG A 74 -28.48 -7.69 2.38
C ARG A 74 -27.67 -7.30 1.15
N VAL A 75 -27.91 -7.95 0.00
CA VAL A 75 -27.11 -7.75 -1.23
C VAL A 75 -27.36 -6.39 -1.88
N TYR A 76 -28.53 -5.79 -1.66
CA TYR A 76 -28.89 -4.49 -2.23
C TYR A 76 -28.58 -3.30 -1.30
N GLN A 77 -27.91 -3.52 -0.17
CA GLN A 77 -27.40 -2.44 0.67
C GLN A 77 -26.23 -1.72 -0.03
N SER A 78 -26.05 -0.43 0.27
CA SER A 78 -25.03 0.41 -0.36
C SER A 78 -23.58 -0.01 -0.04
N ASP A 79 -23.38 -0.80 1.02
CA ASP A 79 -22.09 -1.36 1.41
C ASP A 79 -21.72 -2.65 0.66
N TRP A 80 -22.65 -3.24 -0.10
CA TRP A 80 -22.40 -4.49 -0.80
C TRP A 80 -21.59 -4.27 -2.08
N GLY A 81 -20.33 -4.68 -2.04
CA GLY A 81 -19.39 -4.49 -3.13
C GLY A 81 -19.02 -5.75 -3.90
N LYS A 82 -18.07 -5.56 -4.83
CA LYS A 82 -17.48 -6.64 -5.62
C LYS A 82 -16.65 -7.58 -4.76
N THR A 83 -15.97 -7.04 -3.76
CA THR A 83 -15.14 -7.80 -2.83
C THR A 83 -15.99 -8.76 -2.00
N GLU A 84 -17.12 -8.28 -1.49
CA GLU A 84 -18.09 -9.07 -0.72
C GLU A 84 -18.65 -10.19 -1.59
N THR A 85 -19.09 -9.87 -2.81
CA THR A 85 -19.57 -10.87 -3.78
C THR A 85 -18.50 -11.93 -4.07
N ALA A 86 -17.27 -11.52 -4.39
CA ALA A 86 -16.18 -12.44 -4.68
C ALA A 86 -15.80 -13.31 -3.47
N SER A 87 -15.97 -12.80 -2.24
CA SER A 87 -15.70 -13.58 -1.02
C SER A 87 -16.60 -14.81 -0.89
N ILE A 88 -17.80 -14.78 -1.46
CA ILE A 88 -18.76 -15.90 -1.46
C ILE A 88 -18.23 -17.09 -2.27
N ALA A 89 -17.33 -16.87 -3.23
CA ALA A 89 -16.75 -17.98 -4.01
C ALA A 89 -16.07 -19.04 -3.14
N ARG A 90 -15.48 -18.64 -2.00
CA ARG A 90 -14.86 -19.60 -1.06
C ARG A 90 -15.90 -20.57 -0.49
N LEU A 91 -17.11 -20.09 -0.20
CA LEU A 91 -18.20 -20.95 0.29
C LEU A 91 -18.66 -21.93 -0.80
N ALA A 92 -18.72 -21.48 -2.05
CA ALA A 92 -19.04 -22.36 -3.18
C ALA A 92 -18.00 -23.47 -3.36
N ILE A 93 -16.71 -23.14 -3.20
CA ILE A 93 -15.62 -24.12 -3.27
C ILE A 93 -15.74 -25.11 -2.10
N GLU A 94 -15.91 -24.63 -0.87
CA GLU A 94 -16.06 -25.46 0.33
C GLU A 94 -17.27 -26.41 0.24
N ALA A 95 -18.42 -25.91 -0.23
CA ALA A 95 -19.61 -26.73 -0.45
C ALA A 95 -19.36 -27.80 -1.53
N ALA A 96 -18.69 -27.42 -2.63
CA ALA A 96 -18.39 -28.36 -3.71
C ALA A 96 -17.42 -29.48 -3.27
N GLU A 97 -16.46 -29.15 -2.41
CA GLU A 97 -15.53 -30.11 -1.78
C GLU A 97 -16.24 -31.03 -0.78
N SER A 98 -17.27 -30.50 -0.10
CA SER A 98 -18.15 -31.27 0.80
C SER A 98 -19.17 -32.14 0.07
N GLY A 99 -19.17 -32.16 -1.27
CA GLY A 99 -20.03 -33.00 -2.09
C GLY A 99 -21.35 -32.36 -2.54
N ASP A 100 -21.56 -31.06 -2.31
CA ASP A 100 -22.77 -30.37 -2.75
C ASP A 100 -22.88 -30.33 -4.29
N GLU A 101 -23.93 -30.92 -4.84
CA GLU A 101 -24.09 -31.08 -6.29
C GLU A 101 -24.24 -29.75 -7.02
N ALA A 102 -24.99 -28.80 -6.45
CA ALA A 102 -25.24 -27.50 -7.08
C ALA A 102 -23.96 -26.65 -7.14
N ALA A 103 -23.19 -26.64 -6.05
CA ALA A 103 -21.91 -25.98 -5.98
C ALA A 103 -20.88 -26.63 -6.93
N ARG A 104 -20.83 -27.96 -6.99
CA ARG A 104 -19.96 -28.68 -7.94
C ARG A 104 -20.29 -28.33 -9.39
N ALA A 105 -21.58 -28.36 -9.75
CA ALA A 105 -22.04 -28.01 -11.10
C ALA A 105 -21.64 -26.59 -11.47
N LEU A 106 -21.83 -25.62 -10.57
CA LEU A 106 -21.42 -24.23 -10.75
C LEU A 106 -19.92 -24.10 -10.99
N ILE A 107 -19.08 -24.72 -10.15
CA ILE A 107 -17.62 -24.65 -10.27
C ILE A 107 -17.14 -25.27 -11.59
N ILE A 108 -17.72 -26.40 -11.99
CA ILE A 108 -17.41 -27.07 -13.26
C ILE A 108 -17.78 -26.19 -14.46
N GLU A 109 -18.95 -25.55 -14.40
CA GLU A 109 -19.42 -24.69 -15.49
C GLU A 109 -18.52 -23.46 -15.66
N GLU A 110 -18.18 -22.78 -14.57
CA GLU A 110 -17.32 -21.59 -14.60
C GLU A 110 -15.89 -21.90 -15.04
N ALA A 111 -15.32 -23.04 -14.60
CA ALA A 111 -14.03 -23.52 -15.11
C ALA A 111 -14.09 -23.81 -16.62
N GLY A 112 -15.20 -24.40 -17.08
CA GLY A 112 -15.45 -24.66 -18.50
C GLY A 112 -15.53 -23.38 -19.34
N GLN A 113 -16.17 -22.33 -18.85
CA GLN A 113 -16.24 -21.05 -19.55
C GLN A 113 -14.87 -20.38 -19.69
N LEU A 114 -14.02 -20.47 -18.66
CA LEU A 114 -12.64 -19.99 -18.77
C LEU A 114 -11.84 -20.81 -19.78
N ALA A 115 -12.03 -22.14 -19.83
CA ALA A 115 -11.40 -22.99 -20.84
C ALA A 115 -11.87 -22.65 -22.27
N ILE A 116 -13.15 -22.31 -22.46
CA ILE A 116 -13.68 -21.82 -23.75
C ILE A 116 -13.02 -20.49 -24.12
N THR A 117 -12.82 -19.59 -23.16
CA THR A 117 -12.13 -18.32 -23.37
C THR A 117 -10.67 -18.54 -23.80
N ALA A 118 -9.97 -19.48 -23.16
CA ALA A 118 -8.62 -19.86 -23.53
C ALA A 118 -8.56 -20.47 -24.93
N LYS A 119 -9.46 -21.40 -25.24
CA LYS A 119 -9.63 -21.96 -26.58
C LYS A 119 -9.86 -20.88 -27.63
N ALA A 120 -10.70 -19.88 -27.35
CA ALA A 120 -10.96 -18.80 -28.30
C ALA A 120 -9.72 -17.92 -28.57
N LEU A 121 -8.79 -17.82 -27.61
CA LEU A 121 -7.50 -17.18 -27.85
C LEU A 121 -6.62 -18.04 -28.75
N ILE A 122 -6.44 -19.33 -28.42
CA ILE A 122 -5.62 -20.27 -29.19
C ILE A 122 -6.17 -20.46 -30.61
N ALA A 123 -7.49 -20.45 -30.81
CA ALA A 123 -8.09 -20.54 -32.13
C ALA A 123 -7.80 -19.31 -33.02
N ARG A 124 -7.62 -18.13 -32.43
CA ARG A 124 -7.21 -16.91 -33.16
C ARG A 124 -5.69 -16.84 -33.38
N HIS A 125 -4.95 -17.54 -32.52
CA HIS A 125 -3.48 -17.54 -32.46
C HIS A 125 -2.99 -19.00 -32.30
N PRO A 126 -3.02 -19.79 -33.39
CA PRO A 126 -2.70 -21.22 -33.35
C PRO A 126 -1.30 -21.55 -32.83
N GLU A 127 -0.38 -20.59 -32.85
CA GLU A 127 0.96 -20.69 -32.26
C GLU A 127 0.93 -21.04 -30.77
N PHE A 128 -0.16 -20.76 -30.04
CA PHE A 128 -0.32 -21.12 -28.62
C PHE A 128 -0.81 -22.55 -28.39
N ALA A 129 -1.11 -23.32 -29.45
CA ALA A 129 -1.66 -24.67 -29.31
C ALA A 129 -0.66 -25.70 -28.78
N THR A 130 0.64 -25.39 -28.81
CA THR A 130 1.74 -26.26 -28.39
C THR A 130 2.63 -25.60 -27.33
N THR A 131 2.14 -24.55 -26.67
CA THR A 131 2.90 -23.79 -25.66
C THR A 131 2.50 -24.18 -24.24
N GLN A 132 3.36 -23.82 -23.27
CA GLN A 132 2.99 -23.90 -21.86
C GLN A 132 1.87 -22.91 -21.50
N ILE A 133 0.89 -23.40 -20.74
CA ILE A 133 -0.18 -22.61 -20.14
C ILE A 133 0.14 -22.38 -18.67
N VAL A 134 0.36 -21.10 -18.34
CA VAL A 134 0.59 -20.68 -16.96
C VAL A 134 -0.74 -20.50 -16.24
N LEU A 135 -1.01 -21.36 -15.27
CA LEU A 135 -2.16 -21.27 -14.37
C LEU A 135 -1.85 -20.29 -13.23
N SER A 136 -2.50 -19.13 -13.23
CA SER A 136 -2.28 -18.06 -12.24
C SER A 136 -3.57 -17.64 -11.56
N GLY A 137 -3.52 -17.53 -10.22
CA GLY A 137 -4.64 -17.07 -9.40
C GLY A 137 -5.06 -18.06 -8.30
N SER A 138 -5.78 -17.54 -7.32
CA SER A 138 -6.19 -18.28 -6.12
C SER A 138 -7.15 -19.44 -6.42
N LEU A 139 -7.99 -19.34 -7.46
CA LEU A 139 -8.86 -20.45 -7.90
C LEU A 139 -8.04 -21.64 -8.41
N PHE A 140 -7.04 -21.40 -9.26
CA PHE A 140 -6.16 -22.46 -9.73
C PHE A 140 -5.32 -23.07 -8.59
N ARG A 141 -4.96 -22.27 -7.58
CA ARG A 141 -4.20 -22.77 -6.43
C ARG A 141 -5.05 -23.62 -5.48
N TYR A 142 -6.17 -23.08 -5.03
CA TYR A 142 -6.91 -23.62 -3.88
C TYR A 142 -8.18 -24.40 -4.25
N ALA A 143 -8.72 -24.28 -5.48
CA ALA A 143 -9.91 -25.00 -5.89
C ALA A 143 -9.56 -26.15 -6.85
N ALA A 144 -9.29 -27.34 -6.31
CA ALA A 144 -8.85 -28.50 -7.10
C ALA A 144 -9.85 -28.89 -8.18
N LEU A 145 -11.15 -28.86 -7.88
CA LEU A 145 -12.21 -29.15 -8.86
C LEU A 145 -12.20 -28.15 -10.02
N PHE A 146 -12.06 -26.85 -9.74
CA PHE A 146 -12.01 -25.81 -10.77
C PHE A 146 -10.79 -26.03 -11.67
N ARG A 147 -9.61 -26.19 -11.07
CA ARG A 147 -8.35 -26.42 -11.78
C ARG A 147 -8.42 -27.66 -12.67
N ASN A 148 -8.77 -28.81 -12.11
CA ASN A 148 -8.77 -30.07 -12.83
C ASN A 148 -9.81 -30.03 -13.98
N THR A 149 -10.95 -29.38 -13.76
CA THR A 149 -11.96 -29.19 -14.82
C THR A 149 -11.42 -28.30 -15.93
N PHE A 150 -10.76 -27.18 -15.61
CA PHE A 150 -10.17 -26.30 -16.61
C PHE A 150 -9.14 -27.05 -17.47
N ILE A 151 -8.20 -27.74 -16.83
CA ILE A 151 -7.17 -28.54 -17.51
C ILE A 151 -7.83 -29.59 -18.40
N GLN A 152 -8.73 -30.42 -17.83
CA GLN A 152 -9.41 -31.48 -18.58
C GLN A 152 -10.17 -30.93 -19.80
N LYS A 153 -10.90 -29.82 -19.63
CA LYS A 153 -11.67 -29.20 -20.73
C LYS A 153 -10.75 -28.69 -21.83
N LEU A 154 -9.65 -28.05 -21.47
CA LEU A 154 -8.74 -27.46 -22.44
C LEU A 154 -7.88 -28.52 -23.16
N SER A 155 -7.39 -29.54 -22.42
CA SER A 155 -6.73 -30.72 -22.99
C SER A 155 -7.65 -31.51 -23.92
N GLY A 156 -8.96 -31.46 -23.71
CA GLY A 156 -9.95 -32.04 -24.64
C GLY A 156 -10.02 -31.32 -26.00
N TYR A 157 -9.42 -30.13 -26.13
CA TYR A 157 -9.32 -29.39 -27.39
C TYR A 157 -7.92 -29.46 -28.03
N TYR A 158 -6.86 -29.62 -27.22
CA TYR A 158 -5.47 -29.58 -27.66
C TYR A 158 -4.64 -30.61 -26.87
N GLU A 159 -4.01 -31.56 -27.57
CA GLU A 159 -3.30 -32.69 -26.94
C GLU A 159 -1.90 -32.32 -26.41
N GLU A 160 -1.25 -31.31 -27.00
CA GLU A 160 0.16 -30.94 -26.72
C GLU A 160 0.32 -29.79 -25.70
N LEU A 161 -0.73 -29.47 -24.93
CA LEU A 161 -0.65 -28.42 -23.91
C LEU A 161 0.01 -28.92 -22.64
N ASP A 162 1.05 -28.21 -22.22
CA ASP A 162 1.68 -28.37 -20.92
C ASP A 162 1.13 -27.31 -19.94
N PHE A 163 0.84 -27.69 -18.69
CA PHE A 163 0.22 -26.81 -17.70
C PHE A 163 1.18 -26.61 -16.54
N VAL A 164 1.63 -25.37 -16.37
CA VAL A 164 2.55 -24.97 -15.30
C VAL A 164 1.85 -23.99 -14.36
N TYR A 165 2.11 -24.11 -13.07
CA TYR A 165 1.60 -23.13 -12.10
C TYR A 165 2.46 -21.88 -12.16
N HIS A 166 1.91 -20.68 -11.92
CA HIS A 166 2.74 -19.45 -11.91
C HIS A 166 3.92 -19.51 -10.91
N GLU A 167 3.81 -20.29 -9.84
CA GLU A 167 4.91 -20.50 -8.88
C GLU A 167 5.95 -21.52 -9.40
N ASP A 168 5.59 -22.36 -10.37
CA ASP A 168 6.42 -23.37 -11.02
C ASP A 168 6.83 -22.99 -12.46
N ALA A 169 6.27 -21.89 -12.99
CA ALA A 169 6.66 -21.33 -14.27
C ALA A 169 8.14 -20.95 -14.14
N PRO A 170 8.99 -21.30 -15.12
CA PRO A 170 10.40 -20.96 -15.04
C PRO A 170 10.52 -19.47 -14.76
N ALA A 171 11.28 -19.14 -13.71
CA ALA A 171 11.58 -17.75 -13.42
C ALA A 171 12.05 -17.11 -14.72
N PRO A 172 11.57 -15.90 -15.09
CA PRO A 172 12.09 -15.23 -16.27
C PRO A 172 13.62 -15.24 -16.15
N ALA A 173 14.31 -15.67 -17.22
CA ALA A 173 15.76 -15.81 -17.28
C ALA A 173 16.40 -14.41 -17.33
N VAL A 174 16.15 -13.60 -16.30
CA VAL A 174 16.65 -12.22 -16.15
C VAL A 174 18.18 -12.21 -16.16
N ASP A 175 18.81 -13.30 -15.74
CA ASP A 175 20.25 -13.54 -15.78
C ASP A 175 20.81 -13.79 -17.18
N GLU A 176 19.96 -14.14 -18.16
CA GLU A 176 20.34 -14.30 -19.57
C GLU A 176 20.14 -13.01 -20.40
N LEU A 177 19.43 -12.02 -19.84
CA LEU A 177 19.17 -10.77 -20.54
C LEU A 177 20.43 -9.89 -20.64
N PRO A 178 20.64 -9.19 -21.77
CA PRO A 178 21.62 -8.11 -21.85
C PRO A 178 21.37 -7.05 -20.79
N SER A 179 22.43 -6.39 -20.31
CA SER A 179 22.30 -5.40 -19.22
C SER A 179 21.30 -4.29 -19.52
N ALA A 180 21.16 -3.85 -20.78
CA ALA A 180 20.18 -2.85 -21.17
C ALA A 180 18.73 -3.33 -20.94
N GLU A 181 18.43 -4.58 -21.32
CA GLU A 181 17.10 -5.17 -21.13
C GLU A 181 16.78 -5.41 -19.66
N ILE A 182 17.79 -5.78 -18.84
CA ILE A 182 17.64 -5.84 -17.38
C ILE A 182 17.26 -4.46 -16.82
N MET A 183 17.93 -3.39 -17.27
CA MET A 183 17.64 -2.03 -16.80
C MET A 183 16.25 -1.56 -17.25
N GLU A 184 15.85 -1.87 -18.48
CA GLU A 184 14.51 -1.57 -18.99
C GLU A 184 13.42 -2.31 -18.20
N LEU A 185 13.66 -3.58 -17.85
CA LEU A 185 12.75 -4.38 -17.02
C LEU A 185 12.59 -3.78 -15.62
N ILE A 186 13.69 -3.43 -14.96
CA ILE A 186 13.67 -2.78 -13.64
C ILE A 186 12.92 -1.45 -13.73
N ASN A 187 13.25 -0.60 -14.69
CA ASN A 187 12.63 0.71 -14.84
C ASN A 187 11.13 0.61 -15.12
N LYS A 188 10.71 -0.33 -15.96
CA LYS A 188 9.30 -0.58 -16.28
C LYS A 188 8.50 -0.99 -15.05
N GLU A 189 9.09 -1.82 -14.19
CA GLU A 189 8.47 -2.22 -12.93
C GLU A 189 8.43 -1.05 -11.92
N ASP A 190 9.47 -0.22 -11.86
CA ASP A 190 9.51 0.98 -10.99
C ASP A 190 8.47 2.04 -11.38
N GLN A 191 8.21 2.25 -12.68
CA GLN A 191 7.21 3.21 -13.16
C GLN A 191 5.80 2.96 -12.58
N ARG A 192 5.48 1.70 -12.27
CA ARG A 192 4.16 1.28 -11.77
C ARG A 192 3.93 1.65 -10.31
N ILE A 193 4.98 1.98 -9.55
CA ILE A 193 4.87 2.26 -8.11
C ILE A 193 3.94 3.46 -7.86
N ALA A 194 4.11 4.55 -8.63
CA ALA A 194 3.30 5.75 -8.46
C ALA A 194 1.81 5.50 -8.75
N GLU A 195 1.50 4.72 -9.79
CA GLU A 195 0.14 4.31 -10.15
C GLU A 195 -0.52 3.48 -9.05
N LEU A 196 0.26 2.61 -8.37
CA LEU A 196 -0.21 1.76 -7.28
C LEU A 196 -0.42 2.54 -5.97
N ILE A 197 0.36 3.59 -5.73
CA ILE A 197 0.19 4.46 -4.56
C ILE A 197 -1.01 5.40 -4.71
N GLN A 198 -1.35 5.81 -5.94
CA GLN A 198 -2.45 6.75 -6.20
C GLN A 198 -3.78 6.40 -5.48
N PRO A 199 -4.32 5.16 -5.55
CA PRO A 199 -5.55 4.81 -4.83
C PRO A 199 -5.40 4.80 -3.30
N LEU A 200 -4.17 4.79 -2.77
CA LEU A 200 -3.88 4.78 -1.34
C LEU A 200 -3.78 6.18 -0.73
N ILE A 201 -3.81 7.25 -1.54
CA ILE A 201 -3.72 8.63 -1.07
C ILE A 201 -4.69 8.93 0.09
N PRO A 202 -5.98 8.52 0.08
CA PRO A 202 -6.89 8.78 1.19
C PRO A 202 -6.44 8.16 2.52
N VAL A 203 -5.93 6.93 2.51
CA VAL A 203 -5.47 6.26 3.75
C VAL A 203 -4.11 6.80 4.20
N ILE A 204 -3.22 7.18 3.26
CA ILE A 204 -1.97 7.87 3.57
C ILE A 204 -2.25 9.23 4.21
N ALA A 205 -3.25 9.97 3.72
CA ALA A 205 -3.68 11.23 4.31
C ALA A 205 -4.23 11.04 5.74
N GLN A 206 -5.04 10.00 5.95
CA GLN A 206 -5.53 9.66 7.29
C GLN A 206 -4.37 9.35 8.26
N ALA A 207 -3.36 8.59 7.82
CA ALA A 207 -2.16 8.33 8.59
C ALA A 207 -1.38 9.63 8.90
N ALA A 208 -1.22 10.52 7.92
CA ALA A 208 -0.56 11.81 8.13
C ALA A 208 -1.34 12.73 9.09
N ASP A 209 -2.68 12.69 9.08
CA ASP A 209 -3.51 13.44 10.02
C ASP A 209 -3.36 12.91 11.46
N ARG A 210 -3.22 11.58 11.66
CA ARG A 210 -2.88 11.02 12.99
C ARG A 210 -1.52 11.52 13.52
N ILE A 211 -0.53 11.58 12.63
CA ILE A 211 0.80 12.11 12.94
C ILE A 211 0.71 13.59 13.31
N LEU A 212 -0.07 14.37 12.56
CA LEU A 212 -0.32 15.78 12.86
C LEU A 212 -0.98 15.97 14.24
N GLU A 213 -2.02 15.19 14.55
CA GLU A 213 -2.73 15.22 15.85
C GLU A 213 -1.76 14.96 17.01
N ALA A 214 -0.86 13.98 16.88
CA ALA A 214 0.16 13.66 17.87
C ALA A 214 1.14 14.82 18.06
N PHE A 215 1.69 15.38 16.96
CA PHE A 215 2.59 16.52 17.04
C PHE A 215 1.96 17.75 17.70
N GLN A 216 0.69 18.03 17.41
CA GLN A 216 -0.05 19.14 18.04
C GLN A 216 -0.27 18.92 19.54
N SER A 217 -0.29 17.67 19.98
CA SER A 217 -0.43 17.28 21.39
C SER A 217 0.92 17.10 22.10
N GLY A 218 2.04 17.38 21.42
CA GLY A 218 3.40 17.24 21.96
C GLY A 218 4.01 15.83 21.85
N GLY A 219 3.31 14.89 21.20
CA GLY A 219 3.81 13.56 20.90
C GLY A 219 4.83 13.53 19.75
N ARG A 220 5.37 12.35 19.48
CA ARG A 220 6.44 12.09 18.50
C ARG A 220 6.03 11.00 17.51
N LEU A 221 6.80 10.87 16.43
CA LEU A 221 6.65 9.84 15.41
C LEU A 221 7.82 8.86 15.47
N PHE A 222 7.51 7.58 15.56
CA PHE A 222 8.47 6.48 15.54
C PHE A 222 8.24 5.55 14.36
N TYR A 223 9.23 5.41 13.50
CA TYR A 223 9.29 4.35 12.49
C TYR A 223 9.96 3.12 13.06
N VAL A 224 9.34 1.95 12.93
CA VAL A 224 9.90 0.69 13.45
C VAL A 224 9.96 -0.33 12.33
N GLY A 225 11.14 -0.90 12.08
CA GLY A 225 11.32 -1.87 11.01
C GLY A 225 12.61 -2.68 11.12
N ALA A 226 12.73 -3.71 10.29
CA ALA A 226 13.97 -4.48 10.12
C ALA A 226 14.58 -4.24 8.74
N GLY A 227 15.87 -4.50 8.59
CA GLY A 227 16.58 -4.46 7.32
C GLY A 227 16.34 -3.17 6.54
N THR A 228 15.93 -3.28 5.26
CA THR A 228 15.66 -2.13 4.40
C THR A 228 14.56 -1.22 4.95
N SER A 229 13.49 -1.80 5.49
CA SER A 229 12.36 -1.04 6.02
C SER A 229 12.76 -0.16 7.22
N GLY A 230 13.53 -0.71 8.17
CA GLY A 230 14.10 0.08 9.28
C GLY A 230 15.05 1.18 8.81
N ARG A 231 15.92 0.90 7.83
CA ARG A 231 16.83 1.90 7.25
C ARG A 231 16.09 3.04 6.56
N LEU A 232 14.98 2.77 5.88
CA LEU A 232 14.16 3.80 5.26
C LEU A 232 13.45 4.68 6.30
N GLY A 233 13.01 4.11 7.42
CA GLY A 233 12.51 4.87 8.57
C GLY A 233 13.56 5.83 9.13
N ILE A 234 14.79 5.35 9.32
CA ILE A 234 15.92 6.18 9.76
C ILE A 234 16.24 7.28 8.75
N LEU A 235 16.21 6.96 7.44
CA LEU A 235 16.45 7.93 6.38
C LEU A 235 15.45 9.09 6.47
N ASP A 236 14.15 8.80 6.46
CA ASP A 236 13.09 9.82 6.52
C ASP A 236 13.17 10.67 7.80
N ALA A 237 13.40 10.02 8.95
CA ALA A 237 13.59 10.70 10.23
C ALA A 237 14.79 11.67 10.22
N SER A 238 15.93 11.23 9.68
CA SER A 238 17.17 12.03 9.61
C SER A 238 17.05 13.28 8.73
N GLU A 239 16.13 13.26 7.76
CA GLU A 239 15.88 14.37 6.85
C GLU A 239 14.95 15.42 7.47
N CYS A 240 14.21 15.10 8.54
CA CYS A 240 13.28 16.05 9.17
C CYS A 240 13.97 17.27 9.80
N PRO A 241 15.01 17.16 10.65
CA PRO A 241 15.68 18.32 11.25
C PRO A 241 16.27 19.33 10.25
N PRO A 242 17.10 18.92 9.24
CA PRO A 242 17.66 19.89 8.30
C PRO A 242 16.61 20.49 7.35
N THR A 243 15.47 19.82 7.16
CA THR A 243 14.40 20.25 6.24
C THR A 243 13.41 21.17 6.97
N TYR A 244 12.90 20.76 8.12
CA TYR A 244 11.78 21.43 8.81
C TYR A 244 12.19 22.12 10.11
N GLY A 245 13.49 22.14 10.44
CA GLY A 245 14.01 22.76 11.66
C GLY A 245 13.48 22.09 12.93
N THR A 246 13.11 20.81 12.86
CA THR A 246 12.53 20.06 13.97
C THR A 246 13.62 19.53 14.90
N PRO A 247 13.34 19.32 16.20
CA PRO A 247 14.27 18.59 17.04
C PRO A 247 14.40 17.13 16.56
N PRO A 248 15.58 16.49 16.65
CA PRO A 248 15.76 15.10 16.24
C PRO A 248 14.86 14.09 16.97
N SER A 249 14.37 14.44 18.16
CA SER A 249 13.45 13.61 18.94
C SER A 249 12.02 13.56 18.40
N MET A 250 11.62 14.48 17.52
CA MET A 250 10.26 14.58 17.01
C MET A 250 9.91 13.44 16.04
N VAL A 251 10.88 13.01 15.23
CA VAL A 251 10.74 11.90 14.28
C VAL A 251 11.95 11.00 14.42
N GLN A 252 11.74 9.72 14.75
CA GLN A 252 12.82 8.78 15.04
C GLN A 252 12.61 7.47 14.27
N GLY A 253 13.72 6.86 13.85
CA GLY A 253 13.72 5.53 13.24
C GLY A 253 14.39 4.51 14.15
N ILE A 254 13.66 3.46 14.48
CA ILE A 254 14.10 2.32 15.27
C ILE A 254 14.26 1.12 14.34
N ILE A 255 15.42 0.47 14.41
CA ILE A 255 15.78 -0.65 13.55
C ILE A 255 16.12 -1.88 14.39
N ALA A 256 15.57 -3.04 14.01
CA ALA A 256 15.93 -4.32 14.61
C ALA A 256 17.45 -4.55 14.57
N GLY A 257 18.05 -4.80 15.73
CA GLY A 257 19.50 -4.97 15.88
C GLY A 257 20.28 -3.66 16.12
N GLY A 258 19.57 -2.54 16.32
CA GLY A 258 20.11 -1.26 16.74
C GLY A 258 21.02 -0.58 15.71
N PHE A 259 21.84 0.38 16.15
CA PHE A 259 22.65 1.21 15.26
C PHE A 259 23.57 0.42 14.31
N ARG A 260 24.05 -0.76 14.72
CA ARG A 260 24.85 -1.64 13.85
C ARG A 260 24.07 -2.08 12.61
N ALA A 261 22.77 -2.31 12.76
CA ALA A 261 21.87 -2.75 11.68
C ALA A 261 21.75 -1.72 10.53
N VAL A 262 22.08 -0.45 10.80
CA VAL A 262 22.09 0.62 9.79
C VAL A 262 23.06 0.29 8.67
N LYS A 263 24.26 -0.17 9.01
CA LYS A 263 25.33 -0.47 8.04
C LYS A 263 25.41 -1.96 7.71
N ASP A 264 25.35 -2.82 8.72
CA ASP A 264 25.60 -4.26 8.59
C ASP A 264 24.32 -5.04 8.92
N PRO A 265 23.99 -6.14 8.25
CA PRO A 265 22.88 -7.00 8.69
C PRO A 265 23.18 -7.61 10.06
N VAL A 266 22.14 -7.76 10.89
CA VAL A 266 22.19 -8.44 12.19
C VAL A 266 21.25 -9.64 12.11
N GLU A 267 21.81 -10.84 12.11
CA GLU A 267 21.04 -12.08 11.99
C GLU A 267 20.09 -12.27 13.19
N GLY A 268 18.87 -12.73 12.93
CA GLY A 268 17.87 -13.10 13.94
C GLY A 268 17.18 -11.92 14.66
N ALA A 269 17.64 -10.68 14.46
CA ALA A 269 17.01 -9.52 15.11
C ALA A 269 15.56 -9.28 14.64
N GLU A 270 15.24 -9.63 13.40
CA GLU A 270 13.89 -9.46 12.84
C GLU A 270 12.87 -10.48 13.36
N ASP A 271 13.35 -11.57 13.96
CA ASP A 271 12.54 -12.72 14.40
C ASP A 271 12.11 -12.64 15.88
N SER A 272 12.52 -11.60 16.63
CA SER A 272 12.15 -11.44 18.04
C SER A 272 11.07 -10.37 18.25
N GLU A 273 9.87 -10.79 18.68
CA GLU A 273 8.80 -9.86 19.07
C GLU A 273 9.18 -9.07 20.35
N GLU A 274 9.84 -9.73 21.30
CA GLU A 274 10.24 -9.15 22.58
C GLU A 274 11.24 -8.00 22.40
N LEU A 275 12.16 -8.12 21.44
CA LEU A 275 13.10 -7.06 21.11
C LEU A 275 12.37 -5.82 20.57
N GLY A 276 11.32 -6.02 19.77
CA GLY A 276 10.50 -4.92 19.26
C GLY A 276 9.83 -4.12 20.38
N ALA A 277 9.27 -4.81 21.38
CA ALA A 277 8.67 -4.17 22.55
C ALA A 277 9.73 -3.46 23.41
N ALA A 278 10.85 -4.13 23.68
CA ALA A 278 11.94 -3.57 24.50
C ALA A 278 12.54 -2.30 23.90
N ASP A 279 12.70 -2.23 22.58
CA ASP A 279 13.20 -1.03 21.91
C ASP A 279 12.23 0.16 22.07
N LEU A 280 10.91 -0.08 22.11
CA LEU A 280 9.94 0.99 22.36
C LEU A 280 10.06 1.53 23.80
N ASP A 281 10.25 0.65 24.77
CA ASP A 281 10.48 1.02 26.16
C ASP A 281 11.77 1.84 26.33
N GLU A 282 12.85 1.45 25.66
CA GLU A 282 14.12 2.18 25.69
C GLU A 282 14.00 3.61 25.13
N HIS A 283 13.15 3.80 24.12
CA HIS A 283 12.87 5.12 23.53
C HIS A 283 11.81 5.92 24.31
N GLY A 284 11.25 5.33 25.36
CA GLY A 284 10.27 5.96 26.26
C GLY A 284 9.01 6.38 25.53
N ILE A 285 8.46 5.51 24.68
CA ILE A 285 7.23 5.75 23.93
C ILE A 285 6.03 5.80 24.88
N ASP A 286 5.12 6.74 24.67
CA ASP A 286 3.91 6.95 25.47
C ASP A 286 2.63 7.04 24.61
N GLU A 287 1.47 7.19 25.26
CA GLU A 287 0.16 7.19 24.61
C GLU A 287 -0.07 8.35 23.61
N ASN A 288 0.74 9.41 23.66
CA ASN A 288 0.63 10.55 22.75
C ASN A 288 1.42 10.34 21.45
N ASP A 289 2.26 9.30 21.39
CA ASP A 289 3.11 9.02 20.25
C ASP A 289 2.38 8.25 19.14
N VAL A 290 2.99 8.26 17.94
CA VAL A 290 2.58 7.44 16.81
C VAL A 290 3.69 6.47 16.45
N VAL A 291 3.34 5.18 16.36
CA VAL A 291 4.24 4.12 15.92
C VAL A 291 3.82 3.62 14.54
N VAL A 292 4.71 3.79 13.56
CA VAL A 292 4.54 3.27 12.20
C VAL A 292 5.40 2.01 12.05
N GLY A 293 4.76 0.85 12.05
CA GLY A 293 5.41 -0.43 11.76
C GLY A 293 5.60 -0.62 10.26
N ILE A 294 6.83 -0.91 9.83
CA ILE A 294 7.20 -1.04 8.42
C ILE A 294 7.77 -2.43 8.14
N ALA A 295 7.06 -3.22 7.34
CA ALA A 295 7.59 -4.49 6.83
C ALA A 295 6.95 -4.85 5.50
N ALA A 296 7.78 -5.07 4.46
CA ALA A 296 7.28 -5.47 3.14
C ALA A 296 6.41 -6.75 3.22
N SER A 297 6.82 -7.70 4.07
CA SER A 297 6.11 -8.96 4.30
C SER A 297 4.76 -8.80 5.01
N GLY A 298 4.60 -7.75 5.84
CA GLY A 298 3.46 -7.55 6.75
C GLY A 298 3.41 -8.49 7.96
N ARG A 299 4.48 -9.28 8.20
CA ARG A 299 4.49 -10.36 9.20
C ARG A 299 5.80 -10.50 9.98
N THR A 300 6.69 -9.51 9.90
CA THR A 300 8.01 -9.57 10.57
C THR A 300 7.82 -9.52 12.10
N PRO A 301 8.25 -10.55 12.86
CA PRO A 301 8.00 -10.65 14.30
C PRO A 301 8.41 -9.41 15.10
N TYR A 302 9.60 -8.88 14.89
CA TYR A 302 10.07 -7.64 15.54
C TYR A 302 9.07 -6.48 15.40
N VAL A 303 8.53 -6.28 14.19
CA VAL A 303 7.57 -5.22 13.93
C VAL A 303 6.22 -5.51 14.57
N LEU A 304 5.78 -6.78 14.58
CA LEU A 304 4.54 -7.19 15.24
C LEU A 304 4.61 -6.99 16.76
N GLY A 305 5.74 -7.33 17.38
CA GLY A 305 5.98 -7.11 18.80
C GLY A 305 5.92 -5.63 19.18
N ALA A 306 6.64 -4.79 18.45
CA ALA A 306 6.60 -3.34 18.63
C ALA A 306 5.17 -2.76 18.46
N MET A 307 4.47 -3.13 17.38
CA MET A 307 3.10 -2.66 17.15
C MET A 307 2.12 -3.09 18.23
N ARG A 308 2.23 -4.32 18.74
CA ARG A 308 1.37 -4.81 19.80
C ARG A 308 1.62 -4.06 21.11
N HIS A 309 2.89 -3.87 21.46
CA HIS A 309 3.28 -3.11 22.65
C HIS A 309 2.85 -1.64 22.59
N ALA A 310 3.03 -0.98 21.44
CA ALA A 310 2.53 0.38 21.22
C ALA A 310 1.00 0.49 21.46
N LYS A 311 0.25 -0.52 21.01
CA LYS A 311 -1.20 -0.59 21.23
C LYS A 311 -1.57 -0.80 22.70
N GLU A 312 -0.78 -1.58 23.44
CA GLU A 312 -0.95 -1.79 24.88
C GLU A 312 -0.65 -0.52 25.70
N ILE A 313 0.33 0.29 25.27
CA ILE A 313 0.63 1.62 25.84
C ILE A 313 -0.51 2.61 25.54
N GLY A 314 -1.23 2.43 24.43
CA GLY A 314 -2.29 3.34 23.98
C GLY A 314 -1.84 4.34 22.92
N ALA A 315 -0.62 4.18 22.39
CA ALA A 315 -0.11 4.95 21.26
C ALA A 315 -0.90 4.61 19.98
N THR A 316 -0.94 5.56 19.03
CA THR A 316 -1.56 5.29 17.73
C THR A 316 -0.65 4.39 16.89
N VAL A 317 -1.21 3.32 16.33
CA VAL A 317 -0.44 2.35 15.52
C VAL A 317 -0.83 2.43 14.06
N ILE A 318 0.17 2.61 13.20
CA ILE A 318 0.02 2.62 11.74
C ILE A 318 0.85 1.47 11.15
N SER A 319 0.30 0.72 10.19
CA SER A 319 1.06 -0.29 9.46
C SER A 319 1.36 0.16 8.03
N LEU A 320 2.56 -0.17 7.57
CA LEU A 320 2.98 -0.05 6.17
C LEU A 320 3.56 -1.38 5.68
N SER A 321 2.82 -2.04 4.79
CA SER A 321 3.20 -3.32 4.19
C SER A 321 3.08 -3.32 2.67
N ASN A 322 3.69 -4.31 2.02
CA ASN A 322 3.58 -4.49 0.57
C ASN A 322 2.77 -5.75 0.19
N ASN A 323 2.04 -6.30 1.16
CA ASN A 323 1.10 -7.41 1.01
C ASN A 323 -0.23 -7.03 1.63
N ALA A 324 -1.33 -7.55 1.10
CA ALA A 324 -2.68 -7.29 1.63
C ALA A 324 -3.11 -8.34 2.67
N GLY A 325 -3.94 -7.93 3.63
CA GLY A 325 -4.54 -8.81 4.63
C GLY A 325 -3.54 -9.46 5.58
N THR A 326 -2.56 -8.68 6.04
CA THR A 326 -1.41 -9.17 6.80
C THR A 326 -1.65 -9.13 8.32
N PRO A 327 -0.88 -9.85 9.15
CA PRO A 327 -0.95 -9.72 10.60
C PRO A 327 -0.82 -8.27 11.10
N MET A 328 0.03 -7.45 10.46
CA MET A 328 0.14 -6.01 10.78
C MET A 328 -1.16 -5.25 10.53
N THR A 329 -1.94 -5.61 9.50
CA THR A 329 -3.24 -5.00 9.17
C THR A 329 -4.24 -5.14 10.32
N LEU A 330 -4.19 -6.26 11.05
CA LEU A 330 -5.11 -6.54 12.17
C LEU A 330 -4.73 -5.77 13.44
N LEU A 331 -3.46 -5.37 13.58
CA LEU A 331 -2.95 -4.66 14.75
C LEU A 331 -3.09 -3.14 14.61
N ALA A 332 -2.99 -2.60 13.40
CA ALA A 332 -2.97 -1.15 13.18
C ALA A 332 -4.34 -0.48 13.31
N ASP A 333 -4.34 0.79 13.71
CA ASP A 333 -5.49 1.69 13.67
C ASP A 333 -5.69 2.28 12.27
N VAL A 334 -4.58 2.46 11.52
CA VAL A 334 -4.57 2.82 10.10
C VAL A 334 -3.61 1.89 9.36
N SER A 335 -4.10 1.21 8.31
CA SER A 335 -3.30 0.25 7.54
C SER A 335 -3.06 0.70 6.11
N ILE A 336 -1.79 0.85 5.72
CA ILE A 336 -1.35 1.19 4.37
C ILE A 336 -0.77 -0.06 3.70
N GLU A 337 -1.57 -0.67 2.80
CA GLU A 337 -1.19 -1.89 2.06
C GLU A 337 -0.75 -1.55 0.63
N ALA A 338 0.53 -1.22 0.46
CA ALA A 338 1.13 -0.84 -0.82
C ALA A 338 1.57 -2.05 -1.65
N VAL A 339 0.61 -2.82 -2.18
CA VAL A 339 0.87 -4.05 -2.94
C VAL A 339 1.52 -3.77 -4.30
N VAL A 340 2.85 -3.89 -4.37
CA VAL A 340 3.67 -3.62 -5.58
C VAL A 340 3.81 -4.79 -6.55
N GLY A 341 3.24 -5.95 -6.21
CA GLY A 341 3.38 -7.19 -6.96
C GLY A 341 4.78 -7.83 -6.82
N PRO A 342 5.08 -8.85 -7.64
CA PRO A 342 6.37 -9.56 -7.59
C PRO A 342 7.55 -8.65 -7.92
N GLU A 343 8.69 -8.87 -7.27
CA GLU A 343 9.94 -8.16 -7.57
C GLU A 343 10.64 -8.75 -8.80
N VAL A 344 11.44 -7.93 -9.50
CA VAL A 344 12.25 -8.38 -10.67
C VAL A 344 13.21 -9.50 -10.24
N VAL A 345 13.84 -9.35 -9.08
CA VAL A 345 14.58 -10.42 -8.41
C VAL A 345 13.69 -10.95 -7.29
N MET A 346 13.25 -12.20 -7.42
CA MET A 346 12.33 -12.83 -6.46
C MET A 346 12.83 -12.65 -5.01
N GLY A 347 11.97 -12.11 -4.16
CA GLY A 347 12.28 -11.88 -2.74
C GLY A 347 13.11 -10.63 -2.43
N SER A 348 13.68 -9.94 -3.43
CA SER A 348 14.46 -8.72 -3.24
C SER A 348 13.58 -7.49 -3.00
N THR A 349 12.85 -7.48 -1.88
CA THR A 349 11.92 -6.40 -1.48
C THR A 349 12.59 -5.05 -1.21
N ARG A 350 13.92 -4.96 -1.25
CA ARG A 350 14.64 -3.68 -1.27
C ARG A 350 14.39 -2.85 -2.54
N MET A 351 13.77 -3.43 -3.57
CA MET A 351 13.49 -2.80 -4.86
C MET A 351 12.15 -2.05 -4.82
N LYS A 352 11.09 -2.56 -5.47
CA LYS A 352 9.82 -1.82 -5.56
C LYS A 352 9.18 -1.59 -4.20
N ALA A 353 9.18 -2.61 -3.34
CA ALA A 353 8.59 -2.48 -2.01
C ALA A 353 9.29 -1.40 -1.19
N GLY A 354 10.63 -1.38 -1.16
CA GLY A 354 11.43 -0.31 -0.54
C GLY A 354 11.18 1.06 -1.15
N SER A 355 11.12 1.17 -2.48
CA SER A 355 10.82 2.43 -3.17
C SER A 355 9.42 2.96 -2.82
N ALA A 356 8.40 2.09 -2.78
CA ALA A 356 7.06 2.45 -2.36
C ALA A 356 7.03 2.91 -0.90
N GLN A 357 7.73 2.20 -0.01
CA GLN A 357 7.87 2.60 1.40
C GLN A 357 8.46 4.00 1.50
N LYS A 358 9.60 4.27 0.84
CA LYS A 358 10.24 5.60 0.83
C LYS A 358 9.25 6.71 0.42
N MET A 359 8.53 6.50 -0.69
CA MET A 359 7.56 7.47 -1.19
C MET A 359 6.47 7.76 -0.15
N ILE A 360 5.95 6.73 0.50
CA ILE A 360 4.90 6.85 1.52
C ILE A 360 5.43 7.56 2.78
N LEU A 361 6.59 7.18 3.29
CA LEU A 361 7.20 7.85 4.46
C LEU A 361 7.41 9.35 4.21
N ASN A 362 7.96 9.69 3.03
CA ASN A 362 8.12 11.09 2.63
C ASN A 362 6.77 11.82 2.55
N MET A 363 5.70 11.15 2.10
CA MET A 363 4.34 11.74 2.09
C MET A 363 3.83 12.00 3.50
N LEU A 364 4.06 11.07 4.45
CA LEU A 364 3.61 11.20 5.84
C LEU A 364 4.24 12.42 6.53
N THR A 365 5.57 12.47 6.60
CA THR A 365 6.29 13.57 7.28
C THR A 365 6.11 14.89 6.58
N THR A 366 6.21 14.93 5.24
CA THR A 366 6.04 16.19 4.49
C THR A 366 4.63 16.76 4.66
N THR A 367 3.59 15.91 4.62
CA THR A 367 2.22 16.36 4.81
C THR A 367 2.01 16.91 6.22
N ALA A 368 2.46 16.19 7.26
CA ALA A 368 2.36 16.65 8.63
C ALA A 368 3.10 17.99 8.85
N MET A 369 4.31 18.14 8.32
CA MET A 369 5.11 19.37 8.47
C MET A 369 4.52 20.56 7.71
N ILE A 370 3.95 20.35 6.51
CA ILE A 370 3.18 21.38 5.80
C ILE A 370 2.00 21.84 6.65
N ARG A 371 1.28 20.88 7.25
CA ARG A 371 0.11 21.13 8.10
C ARG A 371 0.46 21.72 9.47
N LEU A 372 1.73 21.71 9.87
CA LEU A 372 2.28 22.44 11.04
C LEU A 372 2.85 23.81 10.69
N GLY A 373 2.66 24.29 9.45
CA GLY A 373 3.14 25.62 9.05
C GLY A 373 4.66 25.71 8.84
N LYS A 374 5.37 24.58 8.70
CA LYS A 374 6.82 24.54 8.38
C LYS A 374 7.12 24.96 6.93
N VAL A 375 6.08 25.05 6.10
CA VAL A 375 6.16 25.39 4.67
C VAL A 375 5.25 26.57 4.35
N TYR A 376 5.74 27.51 3.55
CA TYR A 376 4.94 28.60 2.99
C TYR A 376 4.96 28.54 1.47
N ARG A 377 3.77 28.40 0.86
CA ARG A 377 3.64 28.03 -0.56
C ARG A 377 4.33 26.66 -0.77
N ASN A 378 5.45 26.64 -1.50
CA ASN A 378 6.32 25.48 -1.66
C ASN A 378 7.74 25.75 -1.14
N PHE A 379 7.91 26.79 -0.31
CA PHE A 379 9.18 27.14 0.31
C PHE A 379 9.27 26.55 1.71
N MET A 380 10.37 25.86 1.95
CA MET A 380 10.79 25.34 3.25
C MET A 380 11.29 26.52 4.09
N VAL A 381 10.40 27.16 4.84
CA VAL A 381 10.68 28.44 5.53
C VAL A 381 11.21 28.29 6.95
N ASP A 382 11.20 27.07 7.47
CA ASP A 382 11.74 26.70 8.78
C ASP A 382 13.06 25.91 8.68
N LEU A 383 13.78 26.02 7.55
CA LEU A 383 15.10 25.38 7.45
C LEU A 383 16.09 26.00 8.45
N ASN A 384 17.02 25.17 8.94
CA ASN A 384 18.16 25.65 9.72
C ASN A 384 19.39 25.84 8.79
N PRO A 385 19.82 27.09 8.48
CA PRO A 385 20.90 27.34 7.54
C PRO A 385 22.28 27.09 8.16
N SER A 386 22.64 25.81 8.35
CA SER A 386 23.89 25.37 9.00
C SER A 386 25.17 25.47 8.13
N ASN A 387 25.05 25.87 6.87
CA ASN A 387 26.16 26.02 5.94
C ASN A 387 25.87 27.09 4.87
N GLU A 388 26.91 27.59 4.20
CA GLU A 388 26.82 28.67 3.20
C GLU A 388 25.79 28.38 2.10
N LYS A 389 25.72 27.13 1.61
CA LYS A 389 24.73 26.72 0.60
C LYS A 389 23.30 26.90 1.11
N LEU A 390 23.03 26.59 2.37
CA LEU A 390 21.71 26.78 2.98
C LEU A 390 21.41 28.25 3.25
N VAL A 391 22.40 29.08 3.59
CA VAL A 391 22.24 30.54 3.70
C VAL A 391 21.85 31.15 2.35
N HIS A 392 22.53 30.79 1.26
CA HIS A 392 22.16 31.24 -0.09
C HIS A 392 20.75 30.77 -0.49
N ARG A 393 20.40 29.52 -0.14
CA ARG A 393 19.06 28.98 -0.38
C ARG A 393 18.00 29.77 0.39
N ALA A 394 18.25 30.08 1.67
CA ALA A 394 17.39 30.88 2.52
C ALA A 394 17.09 32.25 1.90
N LYS A 395 18.13 33.02 1.56
CA LYS A 395 18.00 34.34 0.91
C LYS A 395 17.25 34.26 -0.43
N ARG A 396 17.52 33.24 -1.25
CA ARG A 396 16.79 33.00 -2.50
C ARG A 396 15.31 32.71 -2.25
N MET A 397 14.95 31.97 -1.21
CA MET A 397 13.55 31.72 -0.85
C MET A 397 12.85 32.99 -0.39
N ILE A 398 13.52 33.85 0.39
CA ILE A 398 12.99 35.16 0.77
C ILE A 398 12.71 35.98 -0.49
N HIS A 399 13.67 36.09 -1.41
CA HIS A 399 13.48 36.78 -2.69
C HIS A 399 12.26 36.25 -3.46
N LEU A 400 12.16 34.94 -3.66
CA LEU A 400 11.05 34.33 -4.42
C LEU A 400 9.69 34.49 -3.70
N ALA A 401 9.69 34.56 -2.37
CA ALA A 401 8.47 34.72 -1.58
C ALA A 401 7.96 36.17 -1.58
N THR A 402 8.87 37.16 -1.58
CA THR A 402 8.55 38.58 -1.33
C THR A 402 8.76 39.50 -2.53
N GLY A 403 9.62 39.14 -3.48
CA GLY A 403 10.07 40.01 -4.57
C GLY A 403 11.04 41.11 -4.15
N ALA A 404 11.51 41.10 -2.89
CA ALA A 404 12.42 42.12 -2.37
C ALA A 404 13.80 42.08 -3.07
N ASN A 405 14.49 43.22 -3.08
CA ASN A 405 15.85 43.31 -3.60
C ASN A 405 16.88 42.74 -2.60
N GLU A 406 18.12 42.58 -3.03
CA GLU A 406 19.19 41.99 -2.23
C GLU A 406 19.45 42.75 -0.92
N ALA A 407 19.45 44.08 -0.94
CA ALA A 407 19.73 44.89 0.25
C ALA A 407 18.64 44.71 1.33
N ASP A 408 17.37 44.73 0.93
CA ASP A 408 16.23 44.50 1.83
C ASP A 408 16.25 43.07 2.40
N ILE A 409 16.64 42.08 1.59
CA ILE A 409 16.77 40.69 2.02
C ILE A 409 17.90 40.53 3.04
N GLU A 410 19.08 41.12 2.79
CA GLU A 410 20.20 41.07 3.72
C GLU A 410 19.81 41.69 5.07
N GLN A 411 19.15 42.84 5.04
CA GLN A 411 18.69 43.52 6.24
C GLN A 411 17.64 42.69 7.00
N ALA A 412 16.62 42.18 6.32
CA ALA A 412 15.57 41.39 6.96
C ALA A 412 16.10 40.05 7.48
N PHE A 413 16.98 39.38 6.73
CA PHE A 413 17.57 38.10 7.13
C PHE A 413 18.48 38.27 8.35
N ALA A 414 19.31 39.32 8.38
CA ALA A 414 20.14 39.64 9.55
C ALA A 414 19.28 40.07 10.75
N GLY A 415 18.26 40.91 10.54
CA GLY A 415 17.34 41.34 11.59
C GLY A 415 16.49 40.21 12.18
N ALA A 416 16.26 39.15 11.41
CA ALA A 416 15.58 37.92 11.82
C ALA A 416 16.52 36.85 12.38
N ASP A 417 17.80 37.16 12.62
CA ASP A 417 18.82 36.19 13.07
C ASP A 417 18.89 34.92 12.21
N GLY A 418 18.77 35.11 10.89
CA GLY A 418 18.77 34.01 9.92
C GLY A 418 17.45 33.23 9.81
N HIS A 419 16.41 33.63 10.53
CA HIS A 419 15.10 32.97 10.49
C HIS A 419 14.28 33.40 9.27
N VAL A 420 14.20 32.51 8.26
CA VAL A 420 13.56 32.80 6.96
C VAL A 420 12.10 33.18 7.11
N LYS A 421 11.36 32.46 7.96
CA LYS A 421 9.95 32.72 8.23
C LYS A 421 9.71 34.15 8.74
N THR A 422 10.52 34.59 9.70
CA THR A 422 10.44 35.93 10.29
C THR A 422 10.81 36.99 9.27
N ALA A 423 11.89 36.79 8.50
CA ALA A 423 12.30 37.71 7.44
C ALA A 423 11.22 37.89 6.36
N ILE A 424 10.51 36.82 5.98
CA ILE A 424 9.38 36.90 5.03
C ILE A 424 8.24 37.75 5.61
N VAL A 425 7.87 37.55 6.88
CA VAL A 425 6.80 38.33 7.53
C VAL A 425 7.19 39.80 7.67
N MET A 426 8.43 40.10 8.07
CA MET A 426 8.96 41.47 8.14
C MET A 426 8.75 42.22 6.82
N LEU A 427 9.21 41.63 5.72
CA LEU A 427 9.15 42.24 4.39
C LEU A 427 7.71 42.36 3.86
N MET A 428 6.90 41.32 4.03
CA MET A 428 5.55 41.27 3.47
C MET A 428 4.53 42.10 4.25
N ALA A 429 4.70 42.22 5.57
CA ALA A 429 3.82 42.98 6.44
C ALA A 429 4.35 44.39 6.77
N GLY A 430 5.59 44.70 6.41
CA GLY A 430 6.22 46.00 6.68
C GLY A 430 6.45 46.26 8.18
N VAL A 431 6.87 45.23 8.92
CA VAL A 431 7.08 45.27 10.38
C VAL A 431 8.50 44.87 10.76
N ASP A 432 8.92 45.21 11.98
CA ASP A 432 10.20 44.77 12.51
C ASP A 432 10.19 43.28 12.93
N ALA A 433 11.36 42.76 13.29
CA ALA A 433 11.53 41.36 13.66
C ALA A 433 10.72 40.95 14.90
N VAL A 434 10.55 41.87 15.87
CA VAL A 434 9.83 41.61 17.12
C VAL A 434 8.35 41.44 16.84
N GLU A 435 7.77 42.37 16.08
CA GLU A 435 6.37 42.30 15.67
C GLU A 435 6.12 41.13 14.70
N ALA A 436 7.05 40.85 13.79
CA ALA A 436 6.95 39.68 12.91
C ALA A 436 6.92 38.36 13.71
N GLN A 437 7.79 38.22 14.71
CA GLN A 437 7.80 37.05 15.58
C GLN A 437 6.50 36.95 16.38
N ARG A 438 6.04 38.06 16.97
CA ARG A 438 4.77 38.10 17.70
C ARG A 438 3.58 37.66 16.83
N ARG A 439 3.54 38.08 15.56
CA ARG A 439 2.50 37.66 14.60
C ARG A 439 2.61 36.20 14.22
N LEU A 440 3.83 35.67 14.11
CA LEU A 440 4.04 34.25 13.88
C LEU A 440 3.57 33.41 15.07
N ASP A 441 3.86 33.84 16.30
CA ASP A 441 3.43 33.14 17.51
C ASP A 441 1.89 33.12 17.62
N LEU A 442 1.22 34.24 17.32
CA LEU A 442 -0.25 34.31 17.28
C LEU A 442 -0.89 33.51 16.15
N ALA A 443 -0.11 33.19 15.12
CA ALA A 443 -0.56 32.48 13.94
C ALA A 443 -0.10 31.01 13.97
N ASP A 444 0.32 30.47 15.11
CA ASP A 444 0.86 29.11 15.26
C ASP A 444 1.97 28.79 14.24
N GLY A 445 2.81 29.79 13.93
CA GLY A 445 3.91 29.69 12.98
C GLY A 445 3.49 29.74 11.50
N PHE A 446 2.22 29.94 11.16
CA PHE A 446 1.77 30.03 9.77
C PHE A 446 2.04 31.40 9.15
N VAL A 447 3.02 31.46 8.24
CA VAL A 447 3.43 32.70 7.52
C VAL A 447 2.26 33.43 6.89
N ARG A 448 1.36 32.71 6.20
CA ARG A 448 0.24 33.33 5.47
C ARG A 448 -0.66 34.11 6.42
N SER A 449 -1.00 33.53 7.56
CA SER A 449 -1.83 34.15 8.59
C SER A 449 -1.08 35.30 9.27
N ALA A 450 0.20 35.11 9.58
CA ALA A 450 1.03 36.15 10.21
C ALA A 450 1.20 37.41 9.34
N ILE A 451 1.28 37.27 8.01
CA ILE A 451 1.36 38.41 7.08
C ILE A 451 0.08 39.26 7.16
N MET A 452 -1.09 38.62 7.22
CA MET A 452 -2.39 39.32 7.25
C MET A 452 -2.61 40.09 8.57
N GLY A 453 -1.91 39.69 9.64
CA GLY A 453 -2.09 40.25 10.98
C GLY A 453 -3.31 39.65 11.72
N PRO A 454 -3.42 39.87 13.04
CA PRO A 454 -4.60 39.45 13.80
C PRO A 454 -5.85 40.16 13.26
N SER A 455 -6.92 39.39 13.07
CA SER A 455 -8.27 39.93 12.75
C SER A 455 -8.85 40.67 13.94
#